data_AF-A0A0E9MNX6-F1
#
_entry.id   AF-A0A0E9MNX6-F1
#
_cell.length_a   1.000
_cell.length_b   1.000
_cell.length_c   1.000
_cell.angle_alpha   90.00
_cell.angle_beta   90.00
_cell.angle_gamma   90.00
#
_symmetry.space_group_name_H-M   'P 1'
#
loop_
_entity.id
_entity.type
_entity.pdbx_description
1 polymer ?
#
loop_
_entity_poly.entity_id
_entity_poly.type
_entity_poly.pdbx_seq_one_letter_code
_entity_poly.pdbx_strand_id
1 'polypeptide(L)' 'MRDEEGQECPGLDEARAEAVASARSIMREALWSGRLPLNECIEIADEKGQILLTVPFREAVTIEE' A
#
# COMPACT_ATOMS: atom_id res chain seq x y z
N MET A 1 -0.13 -9.37 -19.72
CA MET A 1 0.21 -8.07 -19.11
C MET A 1 0.41 -8.36 -17.65
N ARG A 2 1.66 -8.36 -17.17
CA ARG A 2 1.91 -8.39 -15.71
C ARG A 2 1.55 -7.00 -15.21
N ASP A 3 0.88 -6.93 -14.07
CA ASP A 3 0.69 -5.67 -13.39
C ASP A 3 2.09 -5.10 -13.12
N GLU A 4 2.40 -3.93 -13.67
CA GLU A 4 3.71 -3.29 -13.54
C GLU A 4 3.79 -2.49 -12.22
N GLU A 5 2.75 -2.54 -11.39
CA GLU A 5 2.73 -1.96 -10.05
C GLU A 5 3.39 -2.91 -9.05
N GLY A 6 4.71 -2.93 -9.06
CA GLY A 6 5.53 -3.58 -8.05
C GLY A 6 6.97 -3.12 -8.18
N GLN A 7 7.56 -2.66 -7.08
CA GLN A 7 8.96 -2.24 -7.05
C GLN A 7 9.77 -3.20 -6.19
N GLU A 8 10.95 -3.59 -6.68
CA GLU A 8 11.93 -4.30 -5.87
C GLU A 8 12.47 -3.36 -4.80
N CYS A 9 12.28 -3.74 -3.53
CA CYS A 9 12.78 -3.00 -2.39
C CYS A 9 13.99 -3.72 -1.77
N PRO A 10 15.03 -2.98 -1.31
CA PRO A 10 16.23 -3.58 -0.70
C PRO A 10 15.96 -4.44 0.53
N GLY A 11 14.83 -4.22 1.21
CA GLY A 11 14.45 -4.89 2.43
C GLY A 11 12.97 -4.65 2.76
N LEU A 12 12.51 -5.35 3.80
CA LEU A 12 11.11 -5.33 4.23
C LEU A 12 10.67 -3.96 4.78
N ASP A 13 11.59 -3.25 5.43
CA ASP A 13 11.32 -1.91 5.98
C ASP A 13 11.14 -0.88 4.85
N GLU A 14 12.00 -0.93 3.82
CA GLU A 14 11.88 -0.11 2.61
C GLU A 14 10.59 -0.45 1.84
N ALA A 15 10.28 -1.75 1.72
CA ALA A 15 9.03 -2.20 1.10
C ALA A 15 7.80 -1.69 1.86
N ARG A 16 7.85 -1.67 3.20
CA ARG A 16 6.78 -1.12 4.02
C ARG A 16 6.65 0.39 3.83
N ALA A 17 7.76 1.12 3.77
CA ALA A 17 7.74 2.56 3.55
C ALA A 17 7.12 2.92 2.19
N GLU A 18 7.48 2.17 1.14
CA GLU A 18 6.91 2.32 -0.19
C GLU A 18 5.42 2.00 -0.18
N ALA A 19 5.01 0.86 0.39
CA ALA A 19 3.59 0.49 0.51
C ALA A 19 2.75 1.56 1.23
N VAL A 20 3.29 2.19 2.28
CA VAL A 20 2.62 3.32 2.97
C VAL A 20 2.49 4.53 2.04
N ALA A 21 3.52 4.85 1.25
CA ALA A 21 3.47 5.94 0.28
C ALA A 21 2.46 5.67 -0.84
N SER A 22 2.45 4.46 -1.40
CA SER A 22 1.50 4.05 -2.45
C SER A 22 0.06 4.06 -1.92
N ALA A 23 -0.19 3.53 -0.71
CA ALA A 23 -1.50 3.59 -0.06
C ALA A 23 -2.04 5.03 0.03
N ARG A 24 -1.18 5.98 0.40
CA ARG A 24 -1.54 7.42 0.45
C ARG A 24 -1.85 7.98 -0.94
N SER A 25 -1.09 7.59 -1.96
CA SER A 25 -1.35 8.05 -3.34
C SER A 25 -2.69 7.53 -3.85
N ILE A 26 -3.00 6.25 -3.62
CA ILE A 26 -4.28 5.63 -4.01
C ILE A 26 -5.43 6.31 -3.26
N MET A 27 -5.31 6.51 -1.94
CA MET A 27 -6.33 7.21 -1.16
C MET A 27 -6.55 8.64 -1.63
N ARG A 28 -5.49 9.36 -2.00
CA ARG A 28 -5.59 10.73 -2.55
C ARG A 28 -6.42 10.74 -3.82
N GLU A 29 -6.21 9.80 -4.74
CA GLU A 29 -7.00 9.71 -5.97
C GLU A 29 -8.46 9.31 -5.71
N ALA A 30 -8.68 8.33 -4.83
CA ALA A 30 -10.01 7.89 -4.44
C ALA A 30 -10.82 9.01 -3.76
N LEU A 31 -10.14 9.89 -3.03
CA LEU A 31 -10.77 11.01 -2.33
C LEU A 31 -11.43 11.98 -3.31
N TRP A 32 -10.92 12.12 -4.53
CA TRP A 32 -11.51 13.03 -5.53
C TRP A 32 -12.87 12.49 -6.03
N SER A 33 -13.08 11.18 -5.87
CA SER A 33 -14.36 10.50 -6.12
C SER A 33 -15.23 10.39 -4.86
N GLY A 34 -14.89 11.08 -3.77
CA GLY A 34 -15.63 11.05 -2.51
C GLY A 34 -15.52 9.73 -1.74
N ARG A 35 -14.48 8.92 -2.00
CA ARG A 35 -14.23 7.66 -1.29
C ARG A 35 -12.95 7.74 -0.48
N LEU A 36 -12.95 7.08 0.69
CA LEU A 36 -11.75 6.83 1.47
C LEU A 36 -11.67 5.32 1.78
N PRO A 37 -10.93 4.54 0.97
CA PRO A 37 -10.93 3.08 1.05
C PRO A 37 -10.07 2.53 2.20
N LEU A 38 -10.41 2.85 3.45
CA LEU A 38 -9.63 2.46 4.62
C LEU A 38 -9.54 0.94 4.87
N ASN A 39 -10.43 0.17 4.24
CA ASN A 39 -10.47 -1.31 4.34
C ASN A 39 -9.60 -2.00 3.30
N GLU A 40 -8.98 -1.27 2.38
CA GLU A 40 -8.03 -1.82 1.41
C GLU A 40 -6.62 -1.95 2.03
N CYS A 41 -5.76 -2.74 1.38
CA CYS A 41 -4.40 -3.00 1.84
C CYS A 41 -3.45 -3.26 0.66
N ILE A 42 -2.17 -3.04 0.89
CA ILE A 42 -1.09 -3.48 -0.01
C ILE A 42 -0.39 -4.70 0.59
N GLU A 43 -0.19 -5.72 -0.21
CA GLU A 43 0.55 -6.92 0.16
C GLU A 43 2.00 -6.82 -0.33
N ILE A 44 2.94 -7.14 0.55
CA ILE A 44 4.37 -7.25 0.25
C ILE A 44 4.69 -8.72 0.21
N ALA A 45 5.18 -9.20 -0.94
CA ALA A 45 5.54 -10.60 -1.15
C ALA A 45 7.04 -10.76 -1.45
N ASP A 46 7.57 -11.94 -1.16
CA ASP A 46 8.91 -12.33 -1.63
C ASP A 46 8.91 -12.74 -3.12
N GLU A 47 10.08 -13.06 -3.66
CA GLU A 47 10.26 -13.50 -5.05
C GLU A 47 9.47 -14.78 -5.41
N LYS A 48 9.04 -15.55 -4.41
CA LYS A 48 8.25 -16.78 -4.57
C LYS A 48 6.75 -16.51 -4.47
N GLY A 49 6.34 -15.26 -4.24
CA GLY A 49 4.95 -14.86 -4.06
C GLY A 49 4.42 -15.12 -2.65
N GLN A 50 5.28 -15.43 -1.68
CA GLN A 50 4.86 -15.57 -0.29
C GLN A 50 4.66 -14.19 0.31
N ILE A 51 3.45 -13.89 0.79
CA ILE A 51 3.17 -12.64 1.50
C ILE A 51 4.00 -12.62 2.80
N LEU A 52 4.83 -11.59 2.93
CA LEU A 52 5.66 -11.31 4.10
C LEU A 52 4.98 -10.30 5.04
N LEU A 53 4.26 -9.33 4.47
CA LEU A 53 3.58 -8.28 5.22
C LEU A 53 2.36 -7.77 4.45
N THR A 54 1.32 -7.37 5.18
CA THR A 54 0.16 -6.66 4.65
C THR A 54 0.09 -5.28 5.31
N VAL A 55 -0.05 -4.23 4.52
CA VAL A 55 -0.13 -2.84 4.97
C VAL A 55 -1.55 -2.31 4.73
N PRO A 56 -2.42 -2.27 5.75
CA PRO A 56 -3.75 -1.69 5.63
C PRO A 56 -3.68 -0.19 5.37
N PHE A 57 -4.58 0.34 4.53
CA PHE A 57 -4.64 1.77 4.23
C PHE A 57 -4.88 2.61 5.47
N ARG A 58 -5.65 2.09 6.44
CA ARG A 58 -5.89 2.78 7.71
C ARG A 58 -4.61 3.03 8.52
N GLU A 59 -3.56 2.25 8.34
CA GLU A 59 -2.28 2.46 9.04
C GLU A 59 -1.44 3.55 8.38
N ALA A 60 -1.74 3.89 7.12
CA ALA A 60 -1.02 4.92 6.38
C ALA A 60 -1.48 6.34 6.72
N VAL A 61 -2.62 6.52 7.40
CA VAL A 61 -3.21 7.83 7.72
C VAL A 61 -3.71 7.91 9.16
N THR A 62 -3.73 9.12 9.71
CA THR A 62 -4.40 9.42 10.99
C THR A 62 -5.78 9.98 10.69
N ILE A 63 -6.81 9.45 11.35
CA ILE A 63 -8.18 9.95 11.24
C ILE A 63 -8.41 10.86 12.46
N GLU A 64 -8.62 12.14 12.21
CA GLU A 64 -8.95 13.13 13.23
C GLU A 64 -10.48 13.32 13.26
N GLU A 65 -11.05 13.47 14.48
CA GLU A 65 -12.49 13.67 14.72
C GLU A 65 -12.90 15.14 14.68
#